data_AF-M5C1Q4-F1
#
_entry.id   AF-M5C1Q4-F1
#
_cell.length_a   1.000
_cell.length_b   1.000
_cell.length_c   1.000
_cell.angle_alpha   90.00
_cell.angle_beta   90.00
_cell.angle_gamma   90.00
#
_symmetry.space_group_name_H-M   'P 1'
#
loop_
_entity.id
_entity.type
_entity.pdbx_description
1 polymer ?
#
loop_
_entity_poly.entity_id
_entity_poly.type
_entity_poly.pdbx_seq_one_letter_code
_entity_poly.pdbx_strand_id
1 'polypeptide(L)'
;MGRVPGLTLNNSTGCDQHHYWAFYFVGKADQITFARNYIYRTAGRGPKIGGTSGYTQNVHIFNNYWNDVTGNALEPSTGARALLEGNVFNGVKTPSSGDSAGSVFAPTSSSMNAQCSSVISRNCVSNTLTGGSGKLTNTASTAAISPFTASTVKSASIMDPSSVVSFVLANAGLGKVN
;
A
#
# COMPACT_ATOMS: atom_id res chain seq x y z
N MET A 1 13.36 2.93 4.84
CA MET A 1 12.37 3.75 4.09
C MET A 1 12.95 4.11 2.76
N GLY A 2 12.19 3.92 1.67
CA GLY A 2 12.61 4.28 0.32
C GLY A 2 11.81 5.45 -0.24
N ARG A 3 12.45 6.24 -1.11
CA ARG A 3 11.76 7.11 -2.06
C ARG A 3 11.87 6.45 -3.43
N VAL A 4 10.74 6.27 -4.10
CA VAL A 4 10.71 5.80 -5.50
C VAL A 4 10.34 6.97 -6.39
N PRO A 5 11.32 7.63 -7.01
CA PRO A 5 11.04 8.63 -8.04
C PRO A 5 10.59 7.91 -9.31
N GLY A 6 9.36 8.16 -9.75
CA GLY A 6 8.84 7.67 -11.02
C GLY A 6 8.95 8.68 -12.18
N LEU A 7 9.65 9.80 -12.00
CA LEU A 7 9.92 10.75 -13.08
C LEU A 7 10.84 10.10 -14.13
N THR A 8 10.29 9.78 -15.29
CA THR A 8 11.05 9.28 -16.44
C THR A 8 11.15 10.37 -17.50
N LEU A 9 12.37 10.66 -17.98
CA LEU A 9 12.62 11.82 -18.86
C LEU A 9 11.94 11.72 -20.23
N ASN A 10 11.77 10.52 -20.82
CA ASN A 10 11.17 10.37 -22.16
C ASN A 10 10.38 9.07 -22.43
N ASN A 11 10.37 8.08 -21.54
CA ASN A 11 9.74 6.78 -21.78
C ASN A 11 8.88 6.34 -20.58
N SER A 12 7.56 6.51 -20.70
CA SER A 12 6.57 5.88 -19.82
C SER A 12 5.51 5.17 -20.66
N THR A 13 4.87 4.14 -20.09
CA THR A 13 3.82 3.39 -20.79
C THR A 13 2.60 4.25 -21.13
N GLY A 14 2.36 5.31 -20.38
CA GLY A 14 1.29 6.28 -20.60
C GLY A 14 1.71 7.54 -21.36
N CYS A 15 2.97 7.64 -21.81
CA CYS A 15 3.55 8.84 -22.45
C CYS A 15 3.36 10.15 -21.64
N ASP A 16 3.30 10.02 -20.31
CA ASP A 16 2.95 11.06 -19.32
C ASP A 16 4.02 11.26 -18.24
N GLN A 17 5.20 10.66 -18.42
CA GLN A 17 6.34 10.71 -17.49
C GLN A 17 6.12 10.02 -16.13
N HIS A 18 5.14 9.11 -16.04
CA HIS A 18 4.88 8.31 -14.83
C HIS A 18 5.38 6.87 -14.96
N HIS A 19 6.24 6.43 -14.04
CA HIS A 19 6.83 5.09 -14.09
C HIS A 19 5.82 3.99 -13.72
N TYR A 20 5.62 2.99 -14.59
CA TYR A 20 4.63 1.92 -14.36
C TYR A 20 5.19 0.73 -13.56
N TRP A 21 6.50 0.47 -13.59
CA TRP A 21 7.09 -0.75 -13.04
C TRP A 21 7.69 -0.54 -11.64
N ALA A 22 6.91 -0.02 -10.69
CA ALA A 22 7.45 0.42 -9.39
C ALA A 22 7.87 -0.75 -8.46
N PHE A 23 6.96 -1.66 -8.13
CA PHE A 23 7.18 -2.76 -7.21
C PHE A 23 6.37 -4.00 -7.61
N TYR A 24 7.02 -5.16 -7.62
CA TYR A 24 6.37 -6.41 -8.02
C TYR A 24 6.67 -7.54 -7.02
N PHE A 25 5.70 -7.85 -6.17
CA PHE A 25 5.82 -8.87 -5.11
C PHE A 25 5.16 -10.18 -5.55
N VAL A 26 5.97 -11.08 -6.13
CA VAL A 26 5.50 -12.32 -6.79
C VAL A 26 6.23 -13.58 -6.36
N GLY A 27 6.90 -13.57 -5.22
CA GLY A 27 7.52 -14.79 -4.69
C GLY A 27 6.49 -15.85 -4.32
N LYS A 28 6.96 -16.93 -3.69
CA LYS A 28 6.11 -18.11 -3.43
C LYS A 28 5.26 -18.00 -2.17
N ALA A 29 5.82 -17.46 -1.10
CA ALA A 29 5.21 -17.48 0.23
C ALA A 29 5.76 -16.34 1.10
N ASP A 30 5.97 -15.16 0.52
CA ASP A 30 6.72 -14.10 1.21
C ASP A 30 5.86 -13.39 2.26
N GLN A 31 6.54 -12.89 3.27
CA GLN A 31 6.00 -11.96 4.26
C GLN A 31 6.76 -10.66 4.14
N ILE A 32 6.08 -9.60 3.71
CA ILE A 32 6.70 -8.32 3.37
C ILE A 32 6.10 -7.22 4.23
N THR A 33 6.95 -6.43 4.88
CA THR A 33 6.56 -5.13 5.42
C THR A 33 6.94 -4.05 4.43
N PHE A 34 5.94 -3.37 3.88
CA PHE A 34 6.12 -2.25 2.97
C PHE A 34 5.65 -0.97 3.67
N ALA A 35 6.57 -0.30 4.36
CA ALA A 35 6.22 0.77 5.27
C ALA A 35 6.96 2.06 5.02
N ARG A 36 6.27 3.19 5.22
CA ARG A 36 6.86 4.52 5.34
C ARG A 36 7.65 4.96 4.10
N ASN A 37 7.22 4.52 2.92
CA ASN A 37 7.84 4.89 1.64
C ASN A 37 7.16 6.10 1.01
N TYR A 38 7.92 6.81 0.17
CA TYR A 38 7.38 7.84 -0.72
C TYR A 38 7.29 7.29 -2.15
N ILE A 39 6.07 7.05 -2.62
CA ILE A 39 5.79 6.56 -3.97
C ILE A 39 5.26 7.75 -4.78
N TYR A 40 6.07 8.22 -5.74
CA TYR A 40 5.82 9.49 -6.41
C TYR A 40 5.93 9.36 -7.93
N ARG A 41 4.96 9.93 -8.66
CA ARG A 41 4.95 9.93 -10.13
C ARG A 41 4.99 8.54 -10.74
N THR A 42 4.10 7.67 -10.30
CA THR A 42 3.98 6.30 -10.85
C THR A 42 2.67 6.12 -11.62
N ALA A 43 2.60 5.11 -12.48
CA ALA A 43 1.39 4.78 -13.25
C ALA A 43 0.82 3.40 -12.90
N GLY A 44 1.55 2.57 -12.16
CA GLY A 44 1.15 1.19 -11.91
C GLY A 44 2.05 0.49 -10.91
N ARG A 45 1.64 -0.72 -10.55
CA ARG A 45 2.41 -1.68 -9.76
C ARG A 45 3.09 -1.04 -8.54
N GLY A 46 2.37 -0.22 -7.79
CA GLY A 46 2.90 0.52 -6.65
C GLY A 46 2.27 0.12 -5.32
N PRO A 47 2.19 -1.16 -4.89
CA PRO A 47 2.77 -2.35 -5.51
C PRO A 47 1.77 -3.22 -6.29
N LYS A 48 2.29 -4.10 -7.16
CA LYS A 48 1.56 -5.30 -7.61
C LYS A 48 1.90 -6.49 -6.71
N ILE A 49 0.88 -7.25 -6.29
CA ILE A 49 1.02 -8.35 -5.33
C ILE A 49 0.40 -9.62 -5.89
N GLY A 50 1.15 -10.73 -5.85
CA GLY A 50 0.70 -12.04 -6.31
C GLY A 50 0.57 -12.13 -7.84
N GLY A 51 -0.19 -13.12 -8.31
CA GLY A 51 -0.42 -13.40 -9.74
C GLY A 51 0.06 -14.77 -10.21
N THR A 52 0.62 -15.60 -9.31
CA THR A 52 0.97 -17.00 -9.61
C THR A 52 0.06 -17.93 -8.80
N SER A 53 -0.65 -18.84 -9.49
CA SER A 53 -1.54 -19.79 -8.82
C SER A 53 -0.78 -20.70 -7.86
N GLY A 54 -1.35 -20.95 -6.68
CA GLY A 54 -0.73 -21.74 -5.61
C GLY A 54 0.31 -20.98 -4.78
N TYR A 55 0.64 -19.72 -5.11
CA TYR A 55 1.56 -18.90 -4.34
C TYR A 55 0.76 -17.97 -3.41
N THR A 56 1.38 -17.57 -2.30
CA THR A 56 0.79 -16.63 -1.34
C THR A 56 1.75 -15.49 -1.03
N GLN A 57 1.19 -14.30 -0.80
CA GLN A 57 1.95 -13.09 -0.52
C GLN A 57 1.27 -12.32 0.60
N ASN A 58 1.86 -12.33 1.79
CA ASN A 58 1.34 -11.59 2.94
C ASN A 58 2.08 -10.26 3.04
N VAL A 59 1.42 -9.16 2.71
CA VAL A 59 2.05 -7.83 2.67
C VAL A 59 1.38 -6.89 3.66
N HIS A 60 2.12 -6.49 4.69
CA HIS A 60 1.69 -5.45 5.62
C HIS A 60 2.20 -4.09 5.14
N ILE A 61 1.27 -3.20 4.81
CA ILE A 61 1.51 -1.94 4.12
C ILE A 61 1.06 -0.80 5.03
N PHE A 62 1.98 0.02 5.54
CA PHE A 62 1.57 1.08 6.45
C PHE A 62 2.38 2.38 6.37
N ASN A 63 1.69 3.49 6.66
CA ASN A 63 2.26 4.84 6.67
C ASN A 63 3.06 5.22 5.41
N ASN A 64 2.74 4.66 4.25
CA ASN A 64 3.29 5.11 2.98
C ASN A 64 2.55 6.33 2.47
N TYR A 65 3.23 7.10 1.62
CA TYR A 65 2.64 8.24 0.93
C TYR A 65 2.70 8.02 -0.58
N TRP A 66 1.54 7.83 -1.20
CA TRP A 66 1.37 7.88 -2.65
C TRP A 66 1.00 9.29 -3.07
N ASN A 67 1.74 9.83 -4.04
CA ASN A 67 1.52 11.17 -4.55
C ASN A 67 1.67 11.20 -6.07
N ASP A 68 0.73 11.82 -6.77
CA ASP A 68 0.76 11.98 -8.23
C ASP A 68 0.85 10.62 -8.94
N VAL A 69 -0.27 9.89 -8.98
CA VAL A 69 -0.34 8.55 -9.60
C VAL A 69 -1.44 8.55 -10.66
N THR A 70 -1.05 8.53 -11.94
CA THR A 70 -1.96 8.64 -13.09
C THR A 70 -2.69 7.35 -13.44
N GLY A 71 -2.29 6.22 -12.85
CA GLY A 71 -2.93 4.92 -13.01
C GLY A 71 -3.22 4.24 -11.68
N ASN A 72 -2.79 2.98 -11.55
CA ASN A 72 -3.06 2.18 -10.36
C ASN A 72 -1.93 2.33 -9.31
N ALA A 73 -2.29 2.41 -8.03
CA ALA A 73 -1.34 2.22 -6.95
C ALA A 73 -1.25 0.73 -6.56
N LEU A 74 -2.22 0.22 -5.81
CA LEU A 74 -2.28 -1.18 -5.42
C LEU A 74 -2.90 -2.03 -6.55
N GLU A 75 -2.20 -3.09 -6.95
CA GLU A 75 -2.70 -4.11 -7.87
C GLU A 75 -2.63 -5.49 -7.20
N PRO A 76 -3.64 -5.89 -6.40
CA PRO A 76 -3.70 -7.24 -5.88
C PRO A 76 -4.01 -8.23 -7.02
N SER A 77 -3.70 -9.51 -6.82
CA SER A 77 -4.07 -10.59 -7.74
C SER A 77 -4.08 -11.92 -7.00
N THR A 78 -4.23 -13.04 -7.71
CA THR A 78 -4.26 -14.39 -7.13
C THR A 78 -3.12 -14.60 -6.14
N GLY A 79 -3.46 -15.02 -4.91
CA GLY A 79 -2.49 -15.27 -3.84
C GLY A 79 -2.14 -14.06 -2.97
N ALA A 80 -2.55 -12.85 -3.34
CA ALA A 80 -2.32 -11.65 -2.54
C ALA A 80 -3.16 -11.64 -1.26
N ARG A 81 -2.53 -11.29 -0.14
CA ARG A 81 -3.17 -11.00 1.16
C ARG A 81 -2.52 -9.75 1.73
N ALA A 82 -3.22 -8.62 1.64
CA ALA A 82 -2.66 -7.33 2.02
C ALA A 82 -3.46 -6.65 3.14
N LEU A 83 -2.75 -6.14 4.15
CA LEU A 83 -3.27 -5.22 5.16
C LEU A 83 -2.68 -3.83 4.91
N LEU A 84 -3.52 -2.86 4.56
CA LEU A 84 -3.11 -1.46 4.34
C LEU A 84 -3.66 -0.59 5.47
N GLU A 85 -2.80 0.01 6.30
CA GLU A 85 -3.27 0.90 7.39
C GLU A 85 -2.45 2.19 7.51
N GLY A 86 -3.13 3.28 7.85
CA GLY A 86 -2.49 4.57 8.09
C GLY A 86 -1.74 5.16 6.89
N ASN A 87 -2.06 4.77 5.64
CA ASN A 87 -1.41 5.32 4.45
C ASN A 87 -2.13 6.57 3.93
N VAL A 88 -1.42 7.37 3.13
CA VAL A 88 -1.98 8.56 2.46
C VAL A 88 -1.89 8.40 0.94
N PHE A 89 -3.02 8.62 0.25
CA PHE A 89 -3.13 8.67 -1.20
C PHE A 89 -3.53 10.09 -1.63
N ASN A 90 -2.66 10.78 -2.36
CA ASN A 90 -2.88 12.13 -2.83
C ASN A 90 -2.77 12.22 -4.35
N GLY A 91 -3.86 12.60 -5.03
CA GLY A 91 -3.87 12.63 -6.50
C GLY A 91 -3.61 11.26 -7.13
N VAL A 92 -4.18 10.20 -6.56
CA VAL A 92 -4.05 8.82 -7.07
C VAL A 92 -5.31 8.44 -7.82
N LYS A 93 -5.22 8.26 -9.14
CA LYS A 93 -6.38 7.96 -9.99
C LYS A 93 -7.10 6.69 -9.54
N THR A 94 -6.35 5.59 -9.36
CA THR A 94 -6.90 4.30 -8.92
C THR A 94 -6.08 3.77 -7.74
N PRO A 95 -6.46 4.09 -6.48
CA PRO A 95 -5.74 3.61 -5.30
C PRO A 95 -5.65 2.09 -5.19
N SER A 96 -6.67 1.37 -5.65
CA SER A 96 -6.69 -0.10 -5.80
C SER A 96 -7.35 -0.48 -7.11
N SER A 97 -6.75 -1.38 -7.88
CA SER A 97 -7.38 -1.93 -9.09
C SER A 97 -8.62 -2.77 -8.78
N GLY A 98 -8.75 -3.24 -7.54
CA GLY A 98 -9.92 -3.97 -7.05
C GLY A 98 -10.06 -5.41 -7.53
N ASP A 99 -9.01 -6.00 -8.12
CA ASP A 99 -8.99 -7.42 -8.55
C ASP A 99 -9.36 -8.34 -7.37
N SER A 100 -10.48 -9.06 -7.52
CA SER A 100 -11.06 -9.94 -6.51
C SER A 100 -10.34 -11.28 -6.36
N ALA A 101 -9.38 -11.59 -7.24
CA ALA A 101 -8.51 -12.74 -7.07
C ALA A 101 -7.55 -12.58 -5.88
N GLY A 102 -7.29 -11.34 -5.44
CA GLY A 102 -6.55 -11.02 -4.23
C GLY A 102 -7.46 -10.64 -3.06
N SER A 103 -6.98 -10.85 -1.83
CA SER A 103 -7.67 -10.42 -0.61
C SER A 103 -6.98 -9.20 -0.01
N VAL A 104 -7.73 -8.12 0.18
CA VAL A 104 -7.20 -6.86 0.73
C VAL A 104 -8.08 -6.35 1.86
N PHE A 105 -7.45 -5.88 2.93
CA PHE A 105 -8.07 -5.11 3.99
C PHE A 105 -7.40 -3.72 4.08
N ALA A 106 -8.11 -2.67 3.70
CA ALA A 106 -7.64 -1.28 3.71
C ALA A 106 -8.70 -0.37 4.35
N PRO A 107 -8.78 -0.31 5.69
CA PRO A 107 -9.83 0.43 6.35
C PRO A 107 -9.76 1.93 6.05
N THR A 108 -10.94 2.56 5.99
CA THR A 108 -11.11 4.01 5.85
C THR A 108 -12.10 4.59 6.88
N SER A 109 -12.60 3.75 7.80
CA SER A 109 -13.54 4.12 8.84
C SER A 109 -13.20 3.46 10.18
N SER A 110 -13.70 4.04 11.28
CA SER A 110 -13.57 3.47 12.62
C SER A 110 -14.19 2.09 12.76
N SER A 111 -15.30 1.81 12.06
CA SER A 111 -15.94 0.49 12.06
C SER A 111 -15.07 -0.58 11.43
N MET A 112 -14.41 -0.28 10.31
CA MET A 112 -13.45 -1.20 9.71
C MET A 112 -12.21 -1.35 10.61
N ASN A 113 -11.71 -0.26 11.20
CA ASN A 113 -10.55 -0.30 12.09
C ASN A 113 -10.72 -1.28 13.26
N ALA A 114 -11.91 -1.33 13.85
CA ALA A 114 -12.22 -2.22 14.97
C ALA A 114 -12.11 -3.71 14.62
N GLN A 115 -12.29 -4.08 13.34
CA GLN A 115 -12.22 -5.47 12.90
C GLN A 115 -10.82 -6.09 13.03
N CYS A 116 -9.77 -5.26 13.13
CA CYS A 116 -8.41 -5.73 13.34
C CYS A 116 -8.15 -6.24 14.77
N SER A 117 -8.91 -5.77 15.75
CA SER A 117 -8.66 -6.06 17.17
C SER A 117 -8.70 -7.56 17.47
N SER A 118 -9.59 -8.30 16.83
CA SER A 118 -9.72 -9.75 17.01
C SER A 118 -8.56 -10.57 16.43
N VAL A 119 -7.77 -10.00 15.52
CA VAL A 119 -6.70 -10.71 14.79
C VAL A 119 -5.31 -10.25 15.22
N ILE A 120 -5.09 -8.93 15.28
CA ILE A 120 -3.79 -8.33 15.57
C ILE A 120 -3.74 -7.63 16.93
N SER A 121 -4.76 -7.81 17.78
CA SER A 121 -4.82 -7.32 19.17
C SER A 121 -4.77 -5.79 19.32
N ARG A 122 -5.08 -5.07 18.24
CA ARG A 122 -5.27 -3.61 18.22
C ARG A 122 -6.19 -3.23 17.08
N ASN A 123 -6.79 -2.05 17.18
CA ASN A 123 -7.49 -1.45 16.03
C ASN A 123 -6.48 -1.12 14.92
N CYS A 124 -6.91 -1.23 13.67
CA CYS A 124 -6.17 -0.68 12.56
C CYS A 124 -6.29 0.85 12.51
N VAL A 125 -5.46 1.49 11.68
CA VAL A 125 -5.53 2.93 11.41
C VAL A 125 -6.09 3.16 10.00
N SER A 126 -7.05 4.08 9.87
CA SER A 126 -7.67 4.41 8.58
C SER A 126 -6.63 4.92 7.57
N ASN A 127 -6.80 4.56 6.31
CA ASN A 127 -6.11 5.22 5.19
C ASN A 127 -6.82 6.52 4.83
N THR A 128 -6.06 7.50 4.33
CA THR A 128 -6.54 8.82 3.95
C THR A 128 -6.43 9.01 2.43
N LEU A 129 -7.50 9.47 1.81
CA LEU A 129 -7.57 9.76 0.37
C LEU A 129 -7.84 11.25 0.16
N THR A 130 -6.94 11.94 -0.55
CA THR A 130 -6.97 13.39 -0.78
C THR A 130 -6.63 13.74 -2.22
N GLY A 131 -6.69 15.02 -2.57
CA GLY A 131 -6.24 15.53 -3.87
C GLY A 131 -7.03 14.96 -5.05
N GLY A 132 -8.31 14.63 -4.86
CA GLY A 132 -9.14 14.01 -5.90
C GLY A 132 -8.83 12.54 -6.17
N SER A 133 -8.15 11.84 -5.25
CA SER A 133 -7.90 10.40 -5.38
C SER A 133 -9.19 9.60 -5.55
N GLY A 134 -9.10 8.49 -6.30
CA GLY A 134 -10.18 7.51 -6.45
C GLY A 134 -10.49 6.76 -5.16
N LYS A 135 -11.15 5.60 -5.27
CA LYS A 135 -11.53 4.76 -4.12
C LYS A 135 -10.59 3.57 -3.94
N LEU A 136 -10.48 3.07 -2.71
CA LEU A 136 -9.90 1.76 -2.41
C LEU A 136 -10.94 0.65 -2.67
N THR A 137 -11.23 0.40 -3.94
CA THR A 137 -12.24 -0.59 -4.36
C THR A 137 -11.85 -2.02 -3.93
N ASN A 138 -12.83 -2.78 -3.44
CA ASN A 138 -12.70 -4.19 -3.05
C ASN A 138 -11.60 -4.47 -2.00
N THR A 139 -11.56 -3.64 -0.95
CA THR A 139 -10.52 -3.71 0.10
C THR A 139 -11.08 -3.92 1.51
N ALA A 140 -12.25 -4.53 1.66
CA ALA A 140 -12.90 -4.75 2.96
C ALA A 140 -12.83 -6.21 3.44
N SER A 141 -11.94 -7.04 2.87
CA SER A 141 -11.89 -8.47 3.17
C SER A 141 -11.13 -8.76 4.46
N THR A 142 -11.83 -9.13 5.53
CA THR A 142 -11.21 -9.55 6.79
C THR A 142 -10.43 -10.87 6.68
N ALA A 143 -10.65 -11.65 5.62
CA ALA A 143 -9.80 -12.81 5.34
C ALA A 143 -8.34 -12.40 5.09
N ALA A 144 -8.11 -11.18 4.58
CA ALA A 144 -6.78 -10.65 4.32
C ALA A 144 -5.96 -10.43 5.60
N ILE A 145 -6.61 -10.18 6.76
CA ILE A 145 -5.90 -9.92 8.02
C ILE A 145 -5.52 -11.19 8.78
N SER A 146 -6.26 -12.29 8.59
CA SER A 146 -6.05 -13.56 9.29
C SER A 146 -4.61 -14.11 9.30
N PRO A 147 -3.77 -13.94 8.25
CA PRO A 147 -2.40 -14.46 8.26
C PRO A 147 -1.42 -13.66 9.12
N PHE A 148 -1.78 -12.44 9.55
CA PHE A 148 -0.86 -11.53 10.23
C PHE A 148 -0.81 -11.79 11.74
N THR A 149 -0.30 -12.95 12.13
CA THR A 149 -0.23 -13.38 13.54
C THR A 149 1.12 -13.09 14.20
N ALA A 150 2.15 -12.77 13.42
CA ALA A 150 3.51 -12.50 13.90
C ALA A 150 3.56 -11.30 14.86
N SER A 151 4.42 -11.40 15.88
CA SER A 151 4.60 -10.33 16.88
C SER A 151 5.01 -9.01 16.24
N THR A 152 5.86 -9.04 15.21
CA THR A 152 6.31 -7.86 14.45
C THR A 152 5.17 -7.06 13.82
N VAL A 153 4.10 -7.73 13.38
CA VAL A 153 2.92 -7.07 12.79
C VAL A 153 2.00 -6.52 13.87
N LYS A 154 1.81 -7.29 14.94
CA LYS A 154 0.99 -6.88 16.09
C LYS A 154 1.58 -5.66 16.81
N SER A 155 2.90 -5.64 16.98
CA SER A 155 3.63 -4.54 17.62
C SER A 155 4.00 -3.39 16.67
N ALA A 156 3.56 -3.42 15.41
CA ALA A 156 3.86 -2.34 14.46
C ALA A 156 3.26 -1.01 14.95
N SER A 157 4.10 0.02 15.04
CA SER A 157 3.68 1.37 15.40
C SER A 157 3.21 2.11 14.15
N ILE A 158 1.89 2.24 14.05
CA ILE A 158 1.20 2.92 12.95
C ILE A 158 0.93 4.36 13.37
N MET A 159 1.56 5.31 12.69
CA MET A 159 1.37 6.73 12.93
C MET A 159 -0.01 7.19 12.46
N ASP A 160 -0.51 8.27 13.07
CA ASP A 160 -1.70 8.94 12.58
C ASP A 160 -1.48 9.42 11.12
N PRO A 161 -2.45 9.22 10.20
CA PRO A 161 -2.30 9.59 8.80
C PRO A 161 -1.94 11.07 8.58
N SER A 162 -2.35 11.96 9.48
CA SER A 162 -2.02 13.39 9.41
C SER A 162 -0.51 13.68 9.52
N SER A 163 0.24 12.80 10.18
CA SER A 163 1.69 12.93 10.36
C SER A 163 2.50 12.24 9.25
N VAL A 164 1.85 11.42 8.41
CA VAL A 164 2.54 10.57 7.44
C VAL A 164 3.22 11.40 6.36
N VAL A 165 2.56 12.42 5.81
CA VAL A 165 3.11 13.21 4.71
C VAL A 165 4.38 13.94 5.14
N SER A 166 4.34 14.66 6.27
CA SER A 166 5.50 15.38 6.79
C SER A 166 6.63 14.42 7.14
N PHE A 167 6.33 13.31 7.83
CA PHE A 167 7.32 12.32 8.20
C PHE A 167 7.97 11.67 6.97
N VAL A 168 7.19 11.21 6.00
CA VAL A 168 7.73 10.54 4.81
C VAL A 168 8.56 11.51 3.96
N LEU A 169 8.09 12.74 3.75
CA LEU A 169 8.87 13.74 3.00
C LEU A 169 10.17 14.12 3.72
N ALA A 170 10.19 14.13 5.05
CA ALA A 170 11.40 14.44 5.82
C ALA A 170 12.42 13.29 5.84
N ASN A 171 11.99 12.03 5.69
CA ASN A 171 12.83 10.87 6.03
C ASN A 171 13.00 9.83 4.92
N ALA A 172 12.21 9.85 3.84
CA ALA A 172 12.31 8.85 2.77
C ALA A 172 13.32 9.22 1.68
N GLY A 173 14.20 8.27 1.35
CA GLY A 173 15.13 8.36 0.22
C GLY A 173 16.61 8.39 0.64
N LEU A 174 17.49 8.23 -0.35
CA LEU A 174 18.93 8.30 -0.14
C LEU A 174 19.35 9.66 0.44
N GLY A 175 20.33 9.64 1.34
CA GLY A 175 20.85 10.86 1.99
C GLY A 175 20.02 11.33 3.18
N LYS A 176 18.98 10.58 3.56
CA LYS A 176 18.16 10.83 4.75
C LYS A 176 18.38 9.67 5.72
N VAL A 177 19.12 9.93 6.79
CA VAL A 177 19.44 8.96 7.83
C VAL A 177 18.92 9.53 9.13
N ASN A 178 18.05 8.79 9.79
CA ASN A 178 17.37 9.16 11.01
C ASN A 178 17.09 7.89 11.81
#